data_AF-A0A2I0P560-F1
#
_entry.id   AF-A0A2I0P560-F1
#
_cell.length_a   1.000
_cell.length_b   1.000
_cell.length_c   1.000
_cell.angle_alpha   90.00
_cell.angle_beta   90.00
_cell.angle_gamma   90.00
#
_symmetry.space_group_name_H-M   'P 1'
#
loop_
_entity.id
_entity.type
_entity.pdbx_description
1 polymer ?
#
loop_
_entity_poly.entity_id
_entity_poly.type
_entity_poly.pdbx_seq_one_letter_code
_entity_poly.pdbx_strand_id
1 'polypeptide(L)'
;MTPDRQTIPQNLKRLLPASLIAGLIGGGLLALLTHAHTWCWGGIVCYNHGLIDAIGTFQNLLLGILSLILTGMLAVALQREARMKRDFAVLAGGVAGFTAFFVFELQSMITSVFGHGYAAGLSDVLSAICFPLANHALPLLAIGLSMAALATLGAFTVSYFRERATGPNDGATASRLIPGSTAAIILVVVVLPPIAAHAMLSAGMIEMNLNPGTAVSMMTVVSVERTAPDAIVITAREVPLASVLDPEAPFSVFMNGVNVSDASACAGSGLDVTVDPSGGLSVLKGSQAAWTGTRVLNNGTPVGVMVMLHGVDGSDLIVLNLMV
;
A
#
# COMPACT_ATOMS: atom_id res chain seq x y z
N MET A 1 35.19 -42.62 -9.90
CA MET A 1 34.79 -42.00 -8.61
C MET A 1 33.31 -41.68 -8.68
N THR A 2 32.46 -42.54 -8.13
CA THR A 2 31.03 -42.29 -7.98
C THR A 2 30.82 -41.32 -6.82
N PRO A 3 30.03 -40.24 -6.98
CA PRO A 3 29.70 -39.36 -5.86
C PRO A 3 28.93 -40.17 -4.80
N ASP A 4 29.45 -40.20 -3.58
CA ASP A 4 28.88 -40.96 -2.47
C ASP A 4 27.42 -40.55 -2.21
N ARG A 5 26.49 -41.45 -2.55
CA ARG A 5 25.03 -41.29 -2.35
C ARG A 5 24.64 -40.96 -0.90
N GLN A 6 25.51 -41.24 0.08
CA GLN A 6 25.29 -40.95 1.50
C GLN A 6 25.59 -39.49 1.89
N THR A 7 26.40 -38.75 1.12
CA THR A 7 26.81 -37.37 1.45
C THR A 7 25.73 -36.34 1.14
N ILE A 8 24.95 -36.54 0.08
CA ILE A 8 23.89 -35.62 -0.39
C ILE A 8 22.78 -35.43 0.67
N PRO A 9 22.14 -36.48 1.24
CA PRO A 9 21.07 -36.30 2.22
C PRO A 9 21.55 -35.69 3.54
N GLN A 10 22.81 -35.95 3.95
CA GLN A 10 23.39 -35.34 5.14
C GLN A 10 23.67 -33.84 4.94
N ASN A 11 24.16 -33.46 3.76
CA ASN A 11 24.36 -32.05 3.41
C ASN A 11 23.03 -31.30 3.31
N LEU A 12 21.98 -31.91 2.76
CA LEU A 12 20.63 -31.34 2.73
C LEU A 12 20.07 -31.09 4.13
N LYS A 13 20.19 -32.07 5.05
CA LYS A 13 19.75 -31.91 6.45
C LYS A 13 20.43 -30.75 7.17
N ARG A 14 21.71 -30.48 6.86
CA ARG A 14 22.45 -29.34 7.44
C ARG A 14 22.06 -28.00 6.82
N LEU A 15 21.68 -28.00 5.55
CA LEU A 15 21.43 -26.80 4.74
C LEU A 15 20.01 -26.24 4.93
N LEU A 16 19.03 -27.14 5.11
CA LEU A 16 17.62 -26.81 5.17
C LEU A 16 17.28 -25.79 6.27
N PRO A 17 17.70 -25.97 7.54
CA PRO A 17 17.26 -25.10 8.62
C PRO A 17 17.68 -23.63 8.43
N ALA A 18 18.94 -23.40 8.03
CA ALA A 18 19.45 -22.05 7.79
C ALA A 18 18.77 -21.38 6.59
N SER A 19 18.48 -22.14 5.53
CA SER A 19 17.81 -21.63 4.33
C SER A 19 16.36 -21.28 4.60
N LEU A 20 15.65 -22.10 5.39
CA LEU A 20 14.28 -21.82 5.83
C LEU A 20 14.21 -20.59 6.73
N ILE A 21 15.12 -20.46 7.69
CA ILE A 21 15.19 -19.27 8.56
C ILE A 21 15.46 -18.01 7.73
N ALA A 22 16.42 -18.08 6.80
CA ALA A 22 16.70 -16.96 5.90
C ALA A 22 15.47 -16.58 5.06
N GLY A 23 14.76 -17.58 4.53
CA GLY A 23 13.53 -17.38 3.78
C GLY A 23 12.39 -16.78 4.61
N LEU A 24 12.21 -17.22 5.86
CA LEU A 24 11.24 -16.63 6.79
C LEU A 24 11.55 -15.16 7.07
N ILE A 25 12.82 -14.84 7.36
CA ILE A 25 13.27 -13.46 7.58
C ILE A 25 13.07 -12.63 6.31
N GLY A 26 13.44 -13.17 5.14
CA GLY A 26 13.29 -12.51 3.84
C GLY A 26 11.84 -12.22 3.47
N GLY A 27 10.96 -13.20 3.64
CA GLY A 27 9.52 -13.06 3.39
C GLY A 27 8.86 -12.06 4.35
N GLY A 28 9.21 -12.12 5.64
CA GLY A 28 8.75 -11.13 6.62
C GLY A 28 9.24 -9.72 6.32
N LEU A 29 10.50 -9.57 5.88
CA LEU A 29 11.06 -8.29 5.46
C LEU A 29 10.35 -7.74 4.22
N LEU A 30 10.09 -8.57 3.21
CA LEU A 30 9.29 -8.19 2.04
C LEU A 30 7.90 -7.70 2.44
N ALA A 31 7.19 -8.45 3.28
CA ALA A 31 5.87 -8.06 3.77
C ALA A 31 5.90 -6.71 4.51
N LEU A 32 6.85 -6.55 5.44
CA LEU A 32 7.00 -5.32 6.22
C LEU A 32 7.32 -4.13 5.34
N LEU A 33 8.26 -4.28 4.40
CA LEU A 33 8.68 -3.20 3.53
C LEU A 33 7.58 -2.82 2.54
N THR A 34 6.84 -3.78 1.98
CA THR A 34 5.66 -3.50 1.15
C THR A 34 4.62 -2.72 1.95
N HIS A 35 4.36 -3.10 3.21
CA HIS A 35 3.41 -2.39 4.05
C HIS A 35 3.88 -0.96 4.37
N ALA A 36 5.14 -0.79 4.77
CA ALA A 36 5.72 0.52 5.06
C ALA A 36 5.71 1.43 3.81
N HIS A 37 6.00 0.86 2.64
CA HIS A 37 5.96 1.57 1.36
C HIS A 37 4.53 2.02 1.02
N THR A 38 3.55 1.10 1.08
CA THR A 38 2.13 1.42 0.86
C THR A 38 1.64 2.49 1.83
N TRP A 39 2.08 2.46 3.09
CA TRP A 39 1.75 3.50 4.06
C TRP A 39 2.37 4.86 3.71
N CYS A 40 3.67 4.90 3.38
CA CYS A 40 4.36 6.14 3.02
C CYS A 40 3.76 6.80 1.78
N TRP A 41 3.47 6.01 0.74
CA TRP A 41 2.95 6.51 -0.52
C TRP A 41 1.44 6.67 -0.54
N GLY A 42 0.69 5.88 0.23
CA GLY A 42 -0.78 5.95 0.28
C GLY A 42 -1.31 7.33 0.66
N GLY A 43 -0.60 8.07 1.52
CA GLY A 43 -0.93 9.45 1.86
C GLY A 43 -0.59 10.50 0.78
N ILE A 44 0.19 10.13 -0.24
CA ILE A 44 0.77 11.05 -1.24
C ILE A 44 0.24 10.77 -2.67
N VAL A 45 -0.16 9.53 -2.96
CA VAL A 45 -0.68 9.06 -4.26
C VAL A 45 -1.92 9.85 -4.74
N CYS A 46 -2.62 10.52 -3.83
CA CYS A 46 -3.77 11.39 -4.13
C CYS A 46 -3.42 12.68 -4.89
N TYR A 47 -2.14 13.08 -4.98
CA TYR A 47 -1.74 14.40 -5.51
C TYR A 47 -1.19 14.37 -6.94
N ASN A 48 -0.63 13.25 -7.41
CA ASN A 48 -0.12 13.06 -8.78
C ASN A 48 -0.02 11.57 -9.12
N HIS A 49 -1.18 10.95 -9.36
CA HIS A 49 -1.35 9.50 -9.46
C HIS A 49 -0.35 8.85 -10.43
N GLY A 50 -0.17 9.39 -11.63
CA GLY A 50 0.69 8.77 -12.64
C GLY A 50 2.19 8.77 -12.32
N LEU A 51 2.75 9.91 -11.87
CA LEU A 51 4.17 10.01 -11.55
C LEU A 51 4.49 9.26 -10.24
N ILE A 52 3.62 9.38 -9.25
CA ILE A 52 3.83 8.78 -7.93
C ILE A 52 3.61 7.28 -7.97
N ASP A 53 2.64 6.78 -8.73
CA ASP A 53 2.43 5.34 -8.91
C ASP A 53 3.58 4.70 -9.69
N ALA A 54 4.13 5.39 -10.70
CA ALA A 54 5.33 4.94 -11.41
C ALA A 54 6.57 4.91 -10.50
N ILE A 55 6.79 5.94 -9.69
CA ILE A 55 7.89 5.98 -8.71
C ILE A 55 7.72 4.88 -7.66
N GLY A 56 6.52 4.75 -7.08
CA GLY A 56 6.19 3.74 -6.09
C GLY A 56 6.32 2.32 -6.64
N THR A 57 5.88 2.08 -7.87
CA THR A 57 6.04 0.78 -8.54
C THR A 57 7.51 0.45 -8.78
N PHE A 58 8.31 1.42 -9.25
CA PHE A 58 9.74 1.21 -9.47
C PHE A 58 10.49 0.96 -8.15
N GLN A 59 10.15 1.70 -7.09
CA GLN A 59 10.74 1.51 -5.76
C GLN A 59 10.37 0.16 -5.16
N ASN A 60 9.10 -0.24 -5.23
CA ASN A 60 8.66 -1.57 -4.79
C ASN A 60 9.37 -2.69 -5.54
N LEU A 61 9.54 -2.54 -6.86
CA LEU A 61 10.27 -3.51 -7.68
C LEU A 61 11.74 -3.61 -7.24
N LEU A 62 12.42 -2.47 -7.09
CA LEU A 62 13.81 -2.40 -6.65
C LEU A 62 13.97 -3.01 -5.26
N LEU A 63 13.04 -2.71 -4.35
CA LEU A 63 13.01 -3.24 -2.98
C LEU A 63 12.85 -4.75 -2.97
N GLY A 64 11.91 -5.25 -3.77
CA GLY A 64 11.68 -6.69 -3.94
C GLY A 64 12.94 -7.41 -4.42
N ILE A 65 13.58 -6.88 -5.45
CA ILE A 65 14.83 -7.42 -6.01
C ILE A 65 15.93 -7.44 -4.94
N LEU A 66 16.19 -6.31 -4.27
CA LEU A 66 17.29 -6.21 -3.30
C LEU A 66 17.03 -7.09 -2.06
N SER A 67 15.79 -7.17 -1.58
CA SER A 67 15.42 -8.02 -0.44
C SER A 67 15.57 -9.51 -0.75
N LEU A 68 15.21 -9.94 -1.97
CA LEU A 68 15.40 -11.33 -2.41
C LEU A 68 16.88 -11.69 -2.57
N ILE A 69 17.68 -10.77 -3.12
CA ILE A 69 19.13 -10.94 -3.19
C ILE A 69 19.69 -11.08 -1.76
N LEU A 70 19.33 -10.18 -0.84
CA LEU A 70 19.76 -10.22 0.56
C LEU A 70 19.35 -11.53 1.25
N THR A 71 18.14 -12.02 1.00
CA THR A 71 17.64 -13.31 1.50
C THR A 71 18.54 -14.47 1.08
N GLY A 72 18.94 -14.48 -0.20
CA GLY A 72 19.91 -15.41 -0.74
C GLY A 72 21.29 -15.33 -0.07
N MET A 73 21.80 -14.10 0.11
CA MET A 73 23.05 -13.86 0.81
C MET A 73 23.02 -14.36 2.26
N LEU A 74 21.89 -14.13 2.95
CA LEU A 74 21.67 -14.50 4.34
C LEU A 74 21.67 -16.03 4.54
N ALA A 75 21.05 -16.77 3.62
CA ALA A 75 21.05 -18.24 3.66
C ALA A 75 22.46 -18.83 3.71
N VAL A 76 23.39 -18.24 2.93
CA VAL A 76 24.80 -18.65 2.89
C VAL A 76 25.59 -18.10 4.07
N ALA A 77 25.28 -16.89 4.54
CA ALA A 77 25.96 -16.27 5.67
C ALA A 77 25.68 -16.98 7.00
N LEU A 78 24.45 -17.47 7.21
CA LEU A 78 24.03 -18.22 8.40
C LEU A 78 24.72 -19.59 8.52
N GLN A 79 25.23 -20.12 7.42
CA GLN A 79 25.99 -21.37 7.40
C GLN A 79 27.44 -21.06 7.80
N ARG A 80 27.72 -21.18 9.11
CA ARG A 80 28.97 -20.71 9.74
C ARG A 80 30.21 -21.59 9.50
N GLU A 81 30.09 -22.84 9.06
CA GLU A 81 31.19 -23.81 9.29
C GLU A 81 31.59 -24.73 8.14
N ALA A 82 31.11 -24.53 6.91
CA ALA A 82 31.61 -25.31 5.78
C ALA A 82 32.09 -24.37 4.69
N ARG A 83 33.27 -24.65 4.12
CA ARG A 83 33.56 -24.29 2.72
C ARG A 83 32.53 -25.02 1.85
N MET A 84 31.34 -24.46 1.84
CA MET A 84 30.21 -25.03 1.15
C MET A 84 30.50 -24.86 -0.33
N LYS A 85 30.45 -25.97 -1.09
CA LYS A 85 30.61 -25.89 -2.54
C LYS A 85 29.53 -24.98 -3.09
N ARG A 86 29.89 -24.18 -4.08
CA ARG A 86 29.01 -23.22 -4.75
C ARG A 86 27.63 -23.79 -5.12
N ASP A 87 27.56 -25.05 -5.56
CA ASP A 87 26.30 -25.72 -5.91
C ASP A 87 25.32 -25.81 -4.73
N PHE A 88 25.83 -26.04 -3.53
CA PHE A 88 25.01 -26.07 -2.31
C PHE A 88 24.61 -24.65 -1.88
N ALA A 89 25.46 -23.65 -2.08
CA ALA A 89 25.11 -22.25 -1.81
C ALA A 89 23.96 -21.78 -2.73
N VAL A 90 24.02 -22.12 -4.02
CA VAL A 90 22.93 -21.87 -4.99
C VAL A 90 21.64 -22.55 -4.53
N LEU A 91 21.71 -23.81 -4.12
CA LEU A 91 20.54 -24.54 -3.60
C LEU A 91 19.96 -23.87 -2.34
N ALA A 92 20.80 -23.42 -1.40
CA ALA A 92 20.37 -22.71 -0.19
C ALA A 92 19.66 -21.40 -0.53
N GLY A 93 20.21 -20.62 -1.46
CA GLY A 93 19.58 -19.40 -1.95
C GLY A 93 18.22 -19.66 -2.58
N GLY A 94 18.12 -20.71 -3.42
CA GLY A 94 16.86 -21.08 -4.08
C GLY A 94 15.77 -21.48 -3.09
N VAL A 95 16.12 -22.32 -2.10
CA VAL A 95 15.20 -22.71 -1.01
C VAL A 95 14.76 -21.49 -0.21
N ALA A 96 15.68 -20.59 0.12
CA ALA A 96 15.36 -19.38 0.87
C ALA A 96 14.43 -18.44 0.08
N GLY A 97 14.70 -18.23 -1.22
CA GLY A 97 13.85 -17.41 -2.08
C GLY A 97 12.45 -17.99 -2.27
N PHE A 98 12.34 -19.31 -2.46
CA PHE A 98 11.03 -19.98 -2.55
C PHE A 98 10.26 -19.91 -1.23
N THR A 99 10.95 -20.03 -0.10
CA THR A 99 10.34 -19.88 1.23
C THR A 99 9.86 -18.43 1.45
N ALA A 100 10.65 -17.43 1.05
CA ALA A 100 10.27 -16.03 1.15
C ALA A 100 9.04 -15.71 0.30
N PHE A 101 8.97 -16.25 -0.93
CA PHE A 101 7.78 -16.15 -1.78
C PHE A 101 6.54 -16.73 -1.09
N PHE A 102 6.64 -17.95 -0.54
CA PHE A 102 5.52 -18.59 0.13
C PHE A 102 5.01 -17.80 1.33
N VAL A 103 5.92 -17.23 2.14
CA VAL A 103 5.56 -16.36 3.27
C VAL A 103 4.87 -15.08 2.80
N PHE A 104 5.37 -14.47 1.71
CA PHE A 104 4.78 -13.26 1.14
C PHE A 104 3.37 -13.52 0.58
N GLU A 105 3.19 -14.63 -0.15
CA GLU A 105 1.87 -15.06 -0.65
C GLU A 105 0.91 -15.36 0.49
N LEU A 106 1.36 -16.06 1.53
CA LEU A 106 0.54 -16.34 2.71
C LEU A 106 0.07 -15.04 3.39
N GLN A 107 0.96 -14.07 3.54
CA GLN A 107 0.61 -12.74 4.07
C GLN A 107 -0.42 -12.03 3.18
N SER A 108 -0.25 -12.07 1.86
CA SER A 108 -1.18 -11.49 0.90
C SER A 108 -2.59 -12.10 1.04
N MET A 109 -2.67 -13.44 1.10
CA MET A 109 -3.93 -14.15 1.29
C MET A 109 -4.60 -13.81 2.63
N ILE A 110 -3.83 -13.79 3.72
CA ILE A 110 -4.36 -13.42 5.05
C ILE A 110 -4.91 -12.00 5.02
N THR A 111 -4.20 -11.06 4.40
CA THR A 111 -4.63 -9.66 4.30
C THR A 111 -5.89 -9.54 3.44
N SER A 112 -5.99 -10.29 2.34
CA SER A 112 -7.18 -10.31 1.49
C SER A 112 -8.40 -10.86 2.20
N VAL A 113 -8.26 -11.90 3.02
CA VAL A 113 -9.38 -12.55 3.71
C VAL A 113 -9.82 -11.77 4.94
N PHE A 114 -8.88 -11.25 5.73
CA PHE A 114 -9.17 -10.66 7.05
C PHE A 114 -9.03 -9.12 7.09
N GLY A 115 -8.52 -8.50 6.03
CA GLY A 115 -8.22 -7.06 6.01
C GLY A 115 -9.43 -6.14 5.78
N HIS A 116 -10.59 -6.69 5.45
CA HIS A 116 -11.79 -5.92 5.07
C HIS A 116 -12.76 -5.64 6.23
N GLY A 117 -12.38 -5.94 7.48
CA GLY A 117 -13.14 -5.56 8.68
C GLY A 117 -14.43 -6.37 8.95
N TYR A 118 -14.83 -7.27 8.06
CA TYR A 118 -15.94 -8.21 8.27
C TYR A 118 -15.45 -9.60 8.71
N ALA A 119 -16.31 -10.37 9.36
CA ALA A 119 -16.01 -11.73 9.75
C ALA A 119 -15.94 -12.63 8.50
N ALA A 120 -14.72 -13.05 8.13
CA ALA A 120 -14.50 -13.90 6.97
C ALA A 120 -15.27 -15.22 7.07
N GLY A 121 -16.04 -15.55 6.04
CA GLY A 121 -16.73 -16.82 5.92
C GLY A 121 -15.82 -17.94 5.39
N LEU A 122 -16.23 -19.19 5.58
CA LEU A 122 -15.54 -20.36 5.02
C LEU A 122 -15.42 -20.28 3.48
N SER A 123 -16.42 -19.68 2.82
CA SER A 123 -16.41 -19.44 1.37
C SER A 123 -15.30 -18.46 0.95
N ASP A 124 -15.02 -17.43 1.75
CA ASP A 124 -13.99 -16.42 1.45
C ASP A 124 -12.60 -17.03 1.54
N VAL A 125 -12.37 -17.84 2.59
CA VAL A 125 -11.12 -18.59 2.78
C VAL A 125 -10.89 -19.57 1.63
N LEU A 126 -11.93 -20.34 1.26
CA LEU A 126 -11.84 -21.29 0.14
C LEU A 126 -11.61 -20.58 -1.18
N SER A 127 -12.26 -19.45 -1.43
CA SER A 127 -12.06 -18.64 -2.64
C SER A 127 -10.63 -18.12 -2.71
N ALA A 128 -10.09 -17.57 -1.62
CA ALA A 128 -8.72 -17.05 -1.56
C ALA A 128 -7.64 -18.12 -1.80
N ILE A 129 -7.94 -19.39 -1.52
CA ILE A 129 -7.03 -20.52 -1.79
C ILE A 129 -7.24 -21.06 -3.22
N CYS A 130 -8.48 -21.37 -3.58
CA CYS A 130 -8.80 -22.09 -4.82
C CYS A 130 -8.67 -21.20 -6.06
N PHE A 131 -9.04 -19.92 -5.97
CA PHE A 131 -9.00 -19.00 -7.10
C PHE A 131 -7.58 -18.80 -7.67
N PRO A 132 -6.56 -18.46 -6.86
CA PRO A 132 -5.20 -18.34 -7.37
C PRO A 132 -4.63 -19.67 -7.86
N LEU A 133 -4.98 -20.80 -7.23
CA LEU A 133 -4.52 -22.12 -7.67
C LEU A 133 -5.13 -22.52 -9.03
N ALA A 134 -6.42 -22.24 -9.24
CA ALA A 134 -7.12 -22.59 -10.47
C ALA A 134 -6.75 -21.67 -11.65
N ASN A 135 -6.58 -20.37 -11.39
CA ASN A 135 -6.43 -19.36 -12.44
C ASN A 135 -5.00 -18.84 -12.61
N HIS A 136 -4.16 -18.98 -11.57
CA HIS A 136 -2.84 -18.35 -11.53
C HIS A 136 -1.71 -19.30 -11.11
N ALA A 137 -1.92 -20.62 -11.08
CA ALA A 137 -0.85 -21.57 -10.71
C ALA A 137 0.42 -21.44 -11.57
N LEU A 138 0.29 -21.29 -12.89
CA LEU A 138 1.44 -21.12 -13.79
C LEU A 138 2.15 -19.76 -13.59
N PRO A 139 1.44 -18.62 -13.54
CA PRO A 139 2.02 -17.34 -13.14
C PRO A 139 2.71 -17.37 -11.77
N LEU A 140 2.07 -17.96 -10.75
CA LEU A 140 2.61 -18.09 -9.40
C LEU A 140 3.88 -18.93 -9.37
N LEU A 141 3.92 -20.02 -10.14
CA LEU A 141 5.12 -20.82 -10.31
C LEU A 141 6.24 -20.00 -10.97
N ALA A 142 5.94 -19.24 -12.03
CA ALA A 142 6.92 -18.40 -12.71
C ALA A 142 7.47 -17.30 -11.80
N ILE A 143 6.61 -16.68 -11.00
CA ILE A 143 7.00 -15.68 -9.99
C ILE A 143 7.87 -16.33 -8.91
N GLY A 144 7.45 -17.47 -8.34
CA GLY A 144 8.21 -18.20 -7.33
C GLY A 144 9.59 -18.64 -7.83
N LEU A 145 9.70 -19.08 -9.09
CA LEU A 145 10.97 -19.40 -9.73
C LEU A 145 11.86 -18.17 -9.95
N SER A 146 11.26 -17.03 -10.33
CA SER A 146 11.98 -15.76 -10.49
C SER A 146 12.54 -15.27 -9.15
N MET A 147 11.77 -15.39 -8.07
CA MET A 147 12.22 -15.06 -6.72
C MET A 147 13.33 -15.98 -6.24
N ALA A 148 13.20 -17.29 -6.50
CA ALA A 148 14.26 -18.25 -6.22
C ALA A 148 15.54 -17.92 -7.00
N ALA A 149 15.44 -17.50 -8.27
CA ALA A 149 16.59 -17.11 -9.09
C ALA A 149 17.30 -15.83 -8.58
N LEU A 150 16.55 -14.85 -8.08
CA LEU A 150 17.13 -13.65 -7.47
C LEU A 150 17.87 -13.98 -6.16
N ALA A 151 17.30 -14.87 -5.34
CA ALA A 151 17.95 -15.34 -4.13
C ALA A 151 19.17 -16.24 -4.43
N THR A 152 19.14 -17.06 -5.48
CA THR A 152 20.33 -17.84 -5.89
C THR A 152 21.47 -16.92 -6.32
N LEU A 153 21.17 -15.79 -6.99
CA LEU A 153 22.17 -14.80 -7.37
C LEU A 153 22.85 -14.15 -6.15
N GLY A 154 22.07 -13.80 -5.12
CA GLY A 154 22.61 -13.30 -3.86
C GLY A 154 23.51 -14.33 -3.17
N ALA A 155 23.04 -15.57 -3.07
CA ALA A 155 23.81 -16.68 -2.50
C ALA A 155 25.13 -16.94 -3.25
N PHE A 156 25.07 -16.91 -4.58
CA PHE A 156 26.23 -17.04 -5.46
C PHE A 156 27.25 -15.94 -5.20
N THR A 157 26.81 -14.68 -5.06
CA THR A 157 27.68 -13.53 -4.84
C THR A 157 28.51 -13.69 -3.56
N VAL A 158 27.87 -14.02 -2.43
CA VAL A 158 28.57 -14.25 -1.16
C VAL A 158 29.52 -15.45 -1.24
N SER A 159 29.08 -16.54 -1.89
CA SER A 159 29.91 -17.73 -2.07
C SER A 159 31.16 -17.44 -2.93
N TYR A 160 31.01 -16.66 -4.00
CA TYR A 160 32.10 -16.26 -4.90
C TYR A 160 33.19 -15.47 -4.16
N PHE A 161 32.80 -14.46 -3.38
CA PHE A 161 33.75 -13.65 -2.61
C PHE A 161 34.41 -14.45 -1.48
N ARG A 162 33.67 -15.36 -0.83
CA ARG A 162 34.25 -16.30 0.16
C ARG A 162 35.31 -17.21 -0.45
N GLU A 163 35.08 -17.72 -1.67
CA GLU A 163 36.02 -18.61 -2.36
C GLU A 163 37.31 -17.90 -2.80
N ARG A 164 37.25 -16.61 -3.10
CA ARG A 164 38.42 -15.79 -3.47
C ARG A 164 39.20 -15.23 -2.29
N ALA A 165 38.70 -15.38 -1.07
CA ALA A 165 39.35 -14.87 0.12
C ALA A 165 40.69 -15.58 0.39
N THR A 166 41.74 -14.80 0.60
CA THR A 166 43.11 -15.30 0.82
C THR A 166 43.29 -16.00 2.16
N GLY A 167 42.46 -15.69 3.16
CA GLY A 167 42.46 -16.34 4.47
C GLY A 167 41.07 -16.57 5.07
N PRO A 168 40.96 -17.39 6.13
CA PRO A 168 39.68 -17.67 6.81
C PRO A 168 38.99 -16.42 7.36
N ASN A 169 39.79 -15.45 7.85
CA ASN A 169 39.28 -14.18 8.37
C ASN A 169 38.72 -13.27 7.26
N ASP A 170 39.33 -13.27 6.08
CA ASP A 170 38.85 -12.47 4.94
C ASP A 170 37.50 -12.99 4.44
N GLY A 171 37.33 -14.32 4.38
CA GLY A 171 36.06 -14.95 4.00
C GLY A 171 34.95 -14.74 5.02
N ALA A 172 35.29 -14.74 6.31
CA ALA A 172 34.35 -14.39 7.38
C ALA A 172 33.89 -12.92 7.28
N THR A 173 34.83 -12.03 6.96
CA THR A 173 34.61 -10.58 6.80
C THR A 173 33.70 -10.30 5.60
N ALA A 174 33.97 -10.90 4.44
CA ALA A 174 33.10 -10.80 3.26
C ALA A 174 31.66 -11.27 3.54
N SER A 175 31.50 -12.35 4.30
CA SER A 175 30.17 -12.89 4.64
C SER A 175 29.36 -12.07 5.64
N ARG A 176 29.96 -11.08 6.28
CA ARG A 176 29.28 -10.14 7.19
C ARG A 176 29.07 -8.78 6.52
N LEU A 177 30.09 -8.26 5.84
CA LEU A 177 30.06 -6.95 5.20
C LEU A 177 29.16 -6.91 3.97
N ILE A 178 29.13 -7.95 3.13
CA ILE A 178 28.35 -7.93 1.88
C ILE A 178 26.83 -7.93 2.18
N PRO A 179 26.29 -8.81 3.06
CA PRO A 179 24.89 -8.70 3.45
C PRO A 179 24.58 -7.39 4.20
N GLY A 180 25.47 -6.97 5.10
CA GLY A 180 25.29 -5.74 5.89
C GLY A 180 25.27 -4.46 5.04
N SER A 181 26.17 -4.35 4.06
CA SER A 181 26.18 -3.22 3.11
C SER A 181 24.97 -3.24 2.17
N THR A 182 24.55 -4.41 1.71
CA THR A 182 23.31 -4.54 0.91
C THR A 182 22.09 -4.10 1.71
N ALA A 183 21.98 -4.50 2.98
CA ALA A 183 20.92 -4.05 3.88
C ALA A 183 20.96 -2.53 4.12
N ALA A 184 22.14 -1.95 4.27
CA ALA A 184 22.30 -0.50 4.40
C ALA A 184 21.90 0.25 3.12
N ILE A 185 22.23 -0.28 1.94
CA ILE A 185 21.83 0.30 0.65
C ILE A 185 20.30 0.28 0.50
N ILE A 186 19.64 -0.82 0.87
CA ILE A 186 18.17 -0.90 0.87
C ILE A 186 17.58 0.21 1.76
N LEU A 187 18.14 0.39 2.95
CA LEU A 187 17.67 1.40 3.90
C LEU A 187 17.89 2.84 3.37
N VAL A 188 19.02 3.11 2.72
CA VAL A 188 19.37 4.45 2.21
C VAL A 188 18.67 4.81 0.91
N VAL A 189 18.58 3.87 -0.04
CA VAL A 189 18.07 4.17 -1.38
C VAL A 189 16.56 4.08 -1.44
N VAL A 190 15.94 3.26 -0.59
CA VAL A 190 14.53 2.91 -0.78
C VAL A 190 13.65 3.31 0.40
N VAL A 191 14.18 3.33 1.63
CA VAL A 191 13.38 3.72 2.80
C VAL A 191 13.50 5.22 3.09
N LEU A 192 14.69 5.79 2.93
CA LEU A 192 14.91 7.22 3.17
C LEU A 192 14.15 8.16 2.22
N PRO A 193 14.06 7.93 0.89
CA PRO A 193 13.35 8.86 0.01
C PRO A 193 11.85 8.95 0.27
N PRO A 194 11.09 7.86 0.48
CA PRO A 194 9.67 7.94 0.86
C PRO A 194 9.45 8.65 2.21
N ILE A 195 10.29 8.37 3.21
CA ILE A 195 10.19 9.03 4.53
C ILE A 195 10.51 10.51 4.41
N ALA A 196 11.56 10.88 3.66
CA ALA A 196 11.92 12.26 3.42
C ALA A 196 10.81 13.00 2.66
N ALA A 197 10.22 12.39 1.63
CA ALA A 197 9.10 12.96 0.90
C ALA A 197 7.87 13.16 1.81
N HIS A 198 7.53 12.18 2.63
CA HIS A 198 6.42 12.27 3.59
C HIS A 198 6.66 13.37 4.65
N ALA A 199 7.89 13.48 5.18
CA ALA A 199 8.27 14.50 6.14
C ALA A 199 8.28 15.91 5.52
N MET A 200 8.80 16.05 4.30
CA MET A 200 8.83 17.32 3.57
C MET A 200 7.42 17.81 3.20
N LEU A 201 6.50 16.90 2.87
CA LEU A 201 5.08 17.22 2.68
C LEU A 201 4.42 17.63 3.99
N SER A 202 4.64 16.86 5.07
CA SER A 202 4.11 17.19 6.41
C SER A 202 4.63 18.53 6.94
N ALA A 203 5.84 18.92 6.53
CA ALA A 203 6.45 20.20 6.87
C ALA A 203 6.06 21.36 5.92
N GLY A 204 5.24 21.11 4.90
CA GLY A 204 4.83 22.12 3.91
C GLY A 204 5.97 22.62 3.02
N MET A 205 7.09 21.90 2.94
CA MET A 205 8.28 22.30 2.17
C MET A 205 8.17 21.97 0.68
N ILE A 206 7.31 21.01 0.33
CA ILE A 206 6.95 20.71 -1.05
C ILE A 206 5.62 21.40 -1.31
N GLU A 207 5.65 22.41 -2.16
CA GLU A 207 4.46 23.10 -2.62
C GLU A 207 3.55 22.09 -3.32
N MET A 208 2.33 21.90 -2.79
CA MET A 208 1.30 21.08 -3.40
C MET A 208 0.87 21.75 -4.70
N ASN A 209 1.66 21.57 -5.76
CA ASN A 209 1.31 22.04 -7.09
C ASN A 209 0.22 21.10 -7.63
N LEU A 210 -1.01 21.36 -7.19
CA LEU A 210 -2.24 20.86 -7.78
C LEU A 210 -2.28 21.37 -9.21
N ASN A 211 -1.70 20.57 -10.11
CA ASN A 211 -1.76 20.85 -11.53
C ASN A 211 -3.25 20.93 -11.92
N PRO A 212 -3.76 22.06 -12.45
CA PRO A 212 -5.19 22.26 -12.70
C PRO A 212 -5.79 21.24 -13.68
N GLY A 213 -4.94 20.57 -14.47
CA GLY A 213 -5.35 19.54 -15.43
C GLY A 213 -5.32 18.10 -14.91
N THR A 214 -4.75 17.83 -13.73
CA THR A 214 -4.70 16.48 -13.13
C THR A 214 -5.23 16.42 -11.69
N ALA A 215 -5.70 17.54 -11.14
CA ALA A 215 -6.53 17.63 -9.94
C ALA A 215 -7.97 17.11 -10.17
N VAL A 216 -8.14 16.07 -10.99
CA VAL A 216 -9.44 15.45 -11.33
C VAL A 216 -9.70 14.20 -10.46
N SER A 217 -8.79 13.79 -9.57
CA SER A 217 -9.01 12.63 -8.67
C SER A 217 -8.92 12.92 -7.17
N MET A 218 -8.87 14.18 -6.75
CA MET A 218 -9.69 14.59 -5.62
C MET A 218 -10.89 15.25 -6.27
N MET A 219 -11.87 14.43 -6.64
CA MET A 219 -13.11 14.91 -7.25
C MET A 219 -13.62 16.06 -6.40
N THR A 220 -13.66 17.29 -6.93
CA THR A 220 -14.63 18.28 -6.46
C THR A 220 -16.00 17.72 -6.83
N VAL A 221 -16.44 16.70 -6.08
CA VAL A 221 -17.75 16.06 -6.23
C VAL A 221 -18.80 17.13 -6.09
N VAL A 222 -18.52 18.09 -5.21
CA VAL A 222 -19.35 19.26 -4.93
C VAL A 222 -18.49 20.53 -4.94
N SER A 223 -19.06 21.63 -5.45
CA SER A 223 -18.52 22.98 -5.28
C SER A 223 -19.50 23.81 -4.47
N VAL A 224 -18.96 24.65 -3.58
CA VAL A 224 -19.77 25.55 -2.75
C VAL A 224 -19.51 26.98 -3.17
N GLU A 225 -20.58 27.71 -3.43
CA GLU A 225 -20.54 29.11 -3.82
C GLU A 225 -21.52 29.91 -2.99
N ARG A 226 -21.09 31.07 -2.51
CA ARG A 226 -21.97 32.03 -1.85
C ARG A 226 -22.56 32.94 -2.92
N THR A 227 -23.81 32.68 -3.32
CA THR A 227 -24.48 33.41 -4.40
C THR A 227 -25.18 34.67 -3.91
N ALA A 228 -25.51 34.75 -2.62
CA ALA A 228 -26.06 35.93 -1.97
C ALA A 228 -25.52 36.06 -0.53
N PRO A 229 -25.68 37.23 0.13
CA PRO A 229 -25.23 37.43 1.51
C PRO A 229 -25.79 36.39 2.49
N ASP A 230 -26.98 35.87 2.21
CA ASP A 230 -27.75 34.92 3.01
C ASP A 230 -28.00 33.59 2.28
N ALA A 231 -27.22 33.28 1.23
CA ALA A 231 -27.39 32.07 0.44
C ALA A 231 -26.05 31.40 0.10
N ILE A 232 -26.00 30.09 0.32
CA ILE A 232 -24.91 29.21 -0.10
C ILE A 232 -25.50 28.16 -1.04
N VAL A 233 -24.96 28.06 -2.24
CA VAL A 233 -25.33 27.07 -3.25
C VAL A 233 -24.24 26.02 -3.32
N ILE A 234 -24.64 24.75 -3.20
CA ILE A 234 -23.77 23.60 -3.40
C ILE A 234 -24.16 22.94 -4.71
N THR A 235 -23.18 22.74 -5.60
CA THR A 235 -23.38 22.12 -6.92
C THR A 235 -22.58 20.83 -7.00
N ALA A 236 -23.22 19.71 -7.33
CA ALA A 236 -22.54 18.45 -7.63
C ALA A 236 -21.90 18.51 -9.03
N ARG A 237 -20.58 18.46 -9.16
CA ARG A 237 -19.88 18.59 -10.46
C ARG A 237 -19.53 17.26 -11.10
N GLU A 238 -19.06 16.30 -10.32
CA GLU A 238 -18.71 14.95 -10.79
C GLU A 238 -19.15 13.93 -9.74
N VAL A 239 -19.90 12.92 -10.15
CA VAL A 239 -20.35 11.84 -9.26
C VAL A 239 -19.50 10.60 -9.55
N PRO A 240 -18.85 9.98 -8.55
CA PRO A 240 -18.11 8.74 -8.73
C PRO A 240 -18.96 7.63 -9.37
N LEU A 241 -18.33 6.65 -10.04
CA LEU A 241 -19.03 5.54 -10.69
C LEU A 241 -19.99 4.83 -9.73
N ALA A 242 -21.23 4.60 -10.20
CA ALA A 242 -22.38 4.13 -9.42
C ALA A 242 -22.22 2.77 -8.72
N SER A 243 -21.12 2.04 -8.92
CA SER A 243 -20.93 0.70 -8.33
C SER A 243 -20.57 0.71 -6.84
N VAL A 244 -20.25 1.87 -6.26
CA VAL A 244 -19.82 2.00 -4.85
C VAL A 244 -20.74 2.92 -4.05
N LEU A 245 -21.56 3.74 -4.70
CA LEU A 245 -22.40 4.76 -4.08
C LEU A 245 -23.85 4.31 -4.01
N ASP A 246 -24.55 4.66 -2.93
CA ASP A 246 -26.00 4.53 -2.89
C ASP A 246 -26.63 5.65 -3.75
N PRO A 247 -27.17 5.34 -4.93
CA PRO A 247 -27.74 6.36 -5.82
C PRO A 247 -29.08 6.89 -5.30
N GLU A 248 -29.69 6.20 -4.32
CA GLU A 248 -30.98 6.57 -3.73
C GLU A 248 -30.82 7.50 -2.51
N ALA A 249 -29.61 7.58 -1.94
CA ALA A 249 -29.30 8.46 -0.82
C ALA A 249 -28.75 9.83 -1.28
N PRO A 250 -29.39 10.96 -0.93
CA PRO A 250 -28.83 12.30 -1.20
C PRO A 250 -27.57 12.56 -0.38
N PHE A 251 -26.80 13.60 -0.74
CA PHE A 251 -25.65 14.01 0.06
C PHE A 251 -26.07 14.46 1.46
N SER A 252 -25.27 14.10 2.46
CA SER A 252 -25.42 14.67 3.79
C SER A 252 -24.64 15.99 3.90
N VAL A 253 -25.31 17.07 4.34
CA VAL A 253 -24.71 18.39 4.44
C VAL A 253 -24.77 18.87 5.88
N PHE A 254 -23.63 19.31 6.39
CA PHE A 254 -23.48 19.84 7.73
C PHE A 254 -22.97 21.27 7.69
N MET A 255 -23.61 22.14 8.46
CA MET A 255 -23.18 23.52 8.66
C MET A 255 -22.77 23.71 10.11
N ASN A 256 -21.50 24.06 10.34
CA ASN A 256 -20.88 24.17 11.66
C ASN A 256 -21.09 22.90 12.52
N GLY A 257 -21.06 21.72 11.89
CA GLY A 257 -21.25 20.43 12.54
C GLY A 257 -22.72 20.04 12.79
N VAL A 258 -23.70 20.85 12.36
CA VAL A 258 -25.13 20.56 12.49
C VAL A 258 -25.69 20.08 11.16
N ASN A 259 -26.45 18.98 11.19
CA ASN A 259 -27.08 18.39 10.00
C ASN A 259 -28.15 19.31 9.42
N VAL A 260 -28.01 19.65 8.13
CA VAL A 260 -28.95 20.46 7.34
C VAL A 260 -29.20 19.84 5.96
N SER A 261 -29.05 18.52 5.80
CA SER A 261 -29.07 17.82 4.51
C SER A 261 -30.34 18.06 3.67
N ASP A 262 -31.51 18.11 4.32
CA ASP A 262 -32.82 18.26 3.69
C ASP A 262 -33.73 19.19 4.53
N ALA A 263 -34.96 19.46 4.05
CA ALA A 263 -35.89 20.35 4.73
C ALA A 263 -36.31 19.86 6.13
N SER A 264 -36.35 18.54 6.36
CA SER A 264 -36.65 17.95 7.66
C SER A 264 -35.48 18.12 8.62
N ALA A 265 -34.25 17.89 8.15
CA ALA A 265 -33.02 18.13 8.90
C ALA A 265 -32.88 19.62 9.26
N CYS A 266 -33.16 20.53 8.31
CA CYS A 266 -33.21 21.96 8.55
C CYS A 266 -34.22 22.32 9.67
N ALA A 267 -35.45 21.82 9.58
CA ALA A 267 -36.48 22.06 10.61
C ALA A 267 -36.11 21.47 11.98
N GLY A 268 -35.45 20.31 12.01
CA GLY A 268 -34.99 19.64 13.24
C GLY A 268 -33.70 20.21 13.84
N SER A 269 -32.93 20.96 13.06
CA SER A 269 -31.61 21.49 13.47
C SER A 269 -31.69 22.62 14.51
N GLY A 270 -32.85 23.28 14.62
CA GLY A 270 -33.01 24.52 15.40
C GLY A 270 -32.24 25.72 14.83
N LEU A 271 -31.67 25.58 13.62
CA LEU A 271 -31.02 26.64 12.87
C LEU A 271 -32.04 27.30 11.94
N ASP A 272 -31.95 28.63 11.84
CA ASP A 272 -32.69 29.38 10.82
C ASP A 272 -31.98 29.23 9.47
N VAL A 273 -32.27 28.09 8.83
CA VAL A 273 -31.77 27.70 7.52
C VAL A 273 -32.85 26.87 6.83
N THR A 274 -33.02 27.08 5.53
CA THR A 274 -33.90 26.31 4.66
C THR A 274 -33.12 25.83 3.45
N VAL A 275 -33.54 24.71 2.86
CA VAL A 275 -32.91 24.15 1.67
C VAL A 275 -33.90 24.04 0.51
N ASP A 276 -33.44 24.41 -0.69
CA ASP A 276 -34.16 24.28 -1.96
C ASP A 276 -33.27 23.57 -2.99
N PRO A 277 -33.66 22.42 -3.56
CA PRO A 277 -34.91 21.69 -3.34
C PRO A 277 -35.02 21.08 -1.93
N SER A 278 -36.27 20.85 -1.48
CA SER A 278 -36.55 20.35 -0.12
C SER A 278 -35.97 18.97 0.19
N GLY A 279 -35.68 18.18 -0.85
CA GLY A 279 -34.99 16.89 -0.74
C GLY A 279 -33.47 16.98 -0.61
N GLY A 280 -32.89 18.18 -0.61
CA GLY A 280 -31.45 18.38 -0.49
C GLY A 280 -30.68 18.19 -1.80
N LEU A 281 -29.36 18.06 -1.67
CA LEU A 281 -28.48 17.87 -2.82
C LEU A 281 -28.50 16.41 -3.29
N SER A 282 -28.96 16.16 -4.51
CA SER A 282 -28.97 14.81 -5.07
C SER A 282 -27.62 14.38 -5.63
N VAL A 283 -27.38 13.07 -5.65
CA VAL A 283 -26.16 12.43 -6.18
C VAL A 283 -26.24 12.32 -7.71
N LEU A 284 -26.50 13.45 -8.37
CA LEU A 284 -26.59 13.58 -9.82
C LEU A 284 -25.64 14.67 -10.32
N LYS A 285 -24.94 14.40 -11.42
CA LYS A 285 -24.06 15.38 -12.05
C LYS A 285 -24.85 16.63 -12.45
N GLY A 286 -24.40 17.80 -12.00
CA GLY A 286 -25.03 19.09 -12.24
C GLY A 286 -26.17 19.42 -11.27
N SER A 287 -26.46 18.55 -10.29
CA SER A 287 -27.45 18.84 -9.25
C SER A 287 -27.04 20.03 -8.40
N GLN A 288 -28.01 20.82 -7.97
CA GLN A 288 -27.80 22.01 -7.16
C GLN A 288 -28.80 22.05 -6.02
N ALA A 289 -28.32 22.44 -4.85
CA ALA A 289 -29.16 22.79 -3.72
C ALA A 289 -28.67 24.09 -3.09
N ALA A 290 -29.60 24.96 -2.72
CA ALA A 290 -29.37 26.24 -2.10
C ALA A 290 -29.80 26.19 -0.64
N TRP A 291 -28.91 26.60 0.26
CA TRP A 291 -29.22 26.84 1.66
C TRP A 291 -29.33 28.33 1.91
N THR A 292 -30.46 28.76 2.47
CA THR A 292 -30.77 30.16 2.74
C THR A 292 -31.17 30.35 4.20
N GLY A 293 -30.80 31.49 4.80
CA GLY A 293 -31.22 31.84 6.17
C GLY A 293 -30.16 32.61 6.96
N THR A 294 -30.50 33.05 8.16
CA THR A 294 -29.59 33.89 8.96
C THR A 294 -28.31 33.15 9.39
N ARG A 295 -28.32 31.82 9.42
CA ARG A 295 -27.14 31.01 9.76
C ARG A 295 -26.13 30.84 8.65
N VAL A 296 -26.52 31.13 7.41
CA VAL A 296 -25.61 31.24 6.27
C VAL A 296 -25.28 32.69 5.95
N LEU A 297 -25.69 33.66 6.78
CA LEU A 297 -25.47 35.08 6.55
C LEU A 297 -23.98 35.46 6.67
N ASN A 298 -23.49 36.23 5.70
CA ASN A 298 -22.13 36.77 5.69
C ASN A 298 -22.01 37.95 6.67
N ASN A 299 -21.92 37.65 7.96
CA ASN A 299 -21.75 38.62 9.04
C ASN A 299 -20.28 38.77 9.49
N GLY A 300 -19.32 38.26 8.72
CA GLY A 300 -17.89 38.20 9.07
C GLY A 300 -17.47 36.96 9.86
N THR A 301 -18.40 36.04 10.18
CA THR A 301 -18.09 34.71 10.71
C THR A 301 -18.11 33.68 9.59
N PRO A 302 -17.03 32.93 9.34
CA PRO A 302 -17.03 31.88 8.32
C PRO A 302 -18.01 30.76 8.70
N VAL A 303 -18.68 30.21 7.69
CA VAL A 303 -19.57 29.06 7.84
C VAL A 303 -18.79 27.80 7.46
N GLY A 304 -18.61 26.89 8.42
CA GLY A 304 -18.03 25.58 8.14
C GLY A 304 -19.04 24.71 7.39
N VAL A 305 -18.76 24.37 6.14
CA VAL A 305 -19.60 23.49 5.31
C VAL A 305 -18.87 22.17 5.12
N MET A 306 -19.51 21.09 5.58
CA MET A 306 -19.06 19.72 5.36
C MET A 306 -20.11 18.96 4.55
N VAL A 307 -19.68 18.28 3.50
CA VAL A 307 -20.54 17.46 2.65
C VAL A 307 -20.03 16.03 2.66
N MET A 308 -20.95 15.09 2.87
CA MET A 308 -20.70 13.67 3.00
C MET A 308 -21.50 12.89 1.94
N LEU A 309 -20.89 11.84 1.43
CA LEU A 309 -21.44 10.93 0.43
C LEU A 309 -21.58 9.53 1.03
N HIS A 310 -22.64 8.83 0.70
CA HIS A 310 -22.98 7.52 1.25
C HIS A 310 -22.64 6.38 0.27
N GLY A 311 -21.92 5.37 0.75
CA GLY A 311 -21.64 4.14 0.03
C GLY A 311 -22.78 3.12 0.16
N VAL A 312 -22.91 2.23 -0.83
CA VAL A 312 -23.90 1.11 -0.79
C VAL A 312 -23.65 0.16 0.39
N ASP A 313 -22.40 0.12 0.87
CA ASP A 313 -21.95 -0.68 2.01
C ASP A 313 -22.22 0.00 3.38
N GLY A 314 -22.83 1.19 3.38
CA GLY A 314 -23.09 1.98 4.58
C GLY A 314 -21.88 2.78 5.08
N SER A 315 -20.83 2.90 4.26
CA SER A 315 -19.70 3.78 4.56
C SER A 315 -20.02 5.25 4.24
N ASP A 316 -19.47 6.17 5.04
CA ASP A 316 -19.60 7.60 4.83
C ASP A 316 -18.26 8.22 4.42
N LEU A 317 -18.25 8.95 3.31
CA LEU A 317 -17.07 9.64 2.78
C LEU A 317 -17.26 11.15 2.86
N ILE A 318 -16.34 11.86 3.53
CA ILE A 318 -16.29 13.33 3.49
C ILE A 318 -15.76 13.74 2.11
N VAL A 319 -16.62 14.34 1.29
CA VAL A 319 -16.27 14.82 -0.06
C VAL A 319 -15.89 16.29 -0.09
N LEU A 320 -16.19 17.02 1.00
CA LEU A 320 -15.87 18.43 1.13
C LEU A 320 -15.88 18.86 2.60
N ASN A 321 -14.91 19.66 3.01
CA ASN A 321 -14.89 20.34 4.31
C ASN A 321 -14.15 21.67 4.17
N LEU A 322 -14.88 22.80 4.18
CA LEU A 322 -14.27 24.13 4.08
C LEU A 322 -15.03 25.19 4.86
N MET A 323 -14.39 26.36 5.01
CA MET A 323 -14.97 27.57 5.57
C MET A 323 -15.37 28.54 4.45
N VAL A 324 -16.64 28.97 4.43
CA VAL A 324 -17.30 29.78 3.38
C VAL A 324 -17.82 31.11 3.93
#